data_AF-A0A6J6X6L2-F1
#
_entry.id   AF-A0A6J6X6L2-F1
#
_cell.length_a   1.000
_cell.length_b   1.000
_cell.length_c   1.000
_cell.angle_alpha   90.00
_cell.angle_beta   90.00
_cell.angle_gamma   90.00
#
_symmetry.space_group_name_H-M   'P 1'
#
loop_
_entity.id
_entity.type
_entity.pdbx_description
1 polymer ?
#
loop_
_entity_poly.entity_id
_entity_poly.type
_entity_poly.pdbx_seq_one_letter_code
_entity_poly.pdbx_strand_id
1 'polypeptide(L)'
;MAISFSRPDPSSPTAVGSAQFTVTRRGFDTEEVRDFLRSVSAELGRLQERERFLESELRAMQTRGMSGPGVLDEETVTALLGEETARVLTVAREAAAQMRVRAAEAAERLVREANSDAIRVREDADIETSRRRSDAASDVEAELELAKQQGREMVNEAREYREKVLSELARRRELARQQIEQLIHSRDRLVNAFDRARLAANDVVGDLAEFDDLSNEVAHATGITKPVSENSNGFVDHTQDPEAIPQKMAGTQVTDVVEQEMLEELVADDEIIEEVIIEEVVETTITSIHEEQVGMSDHPSTDVPAVEHLAEVVQLFGKKHREATITPVVVPVVVPVVVPEAAPIAKVEAPKIAEVKPQTSKTPAKKSVDDLFASLRKTSTAEIARTATPKAVVPKAKAVIPKVDGSVFVHRDEVLAPIIVTLTSKIKRALADEENAMLTYLQGKKAAVALEKVLPEPASHVQGYVEAIAEDVMSAAMGGAKSLSSSLKADLRRKVTSSAVMQVMSKNIDDVLVRPLRDRIQRCVEQSDGDREEMSKLIRSVYREWKMQRVEQHIGDIARLAYSRGAYLVLDQGTSVCWMVDPNGPPCADAEDNSLAGATALGADFPTGHSHPIAHSGCRCLVTPIGE
;
A
#
# COMPACT_ATOMS: atom_id res chain seq x y z
N MET A 1 34.99 -1.63 -103.66
CA MET A 1 35.33 -1.25 -102.28
C MET A 1 36.76 -1.71 -102.04
N ALA A 2 37.68 -0.80 -101.73
CA ALA A 2 39.05 -1.16 -101.36
C ALA A 2 39.12 -1.30 -99.83
N ILE A 3 39.27 -2.52 -99.33
CA ILE A 3 39.50 -2.76 -97.91
C ILE A 3 40.98 -2.45 -97.66
N SER A 4 41.24 -1.27 -97.11
CA SER A 4 42.57 -0.89 -96.65
C SER A 4 42.89 -1.67 -95.38
N PHE A 5 43.56 -2.82 -95.54
CA PHE A 5 44.09 -3.58 -94.41
C PHE A 5 45.13 -2.70 -93.68
N SER A 6 44.78 -2.28 -92.47
CA SER A 6 45.72 -1.62 -91.57
C SER A 6 46.89 -2.56 -91.32
N ARG A 7 48.12 -2.11 -91.60
CA ARG A 7 49.33 -2.90 -91.32
C ARG A 7 49.28 -3.38 -89.86
N PRO A 8 49.34 -4.69 -89.59
CA PRO A 8 49.27 -5.20 -88.22
C PRO A 8 50.41 -4.63 -87.37
N ASP A 9 50.12 -4.30 -86.12
CA ASP A 9 51.08 -3.72 -85.19
C ASP A 9 52.11 -4.80 -84.76
N PRO A 10 53.40 -4.66 -85.11
CA PRO A 10 54.43 -5.62 -84.72
C PRO A 10 54.73 -5.62 -83.21
N SER A 11 54.24 -4.62 -82.46
CA SER A 11 54.51 -4.42 -81.03
C SER A 11 53.67 -5.33 -80.11
N SER A 12 52.60 -5.94 -80.62
CA SER A 12 51.64 -6.73 -79.83
C SER A 12 51.64 -8.21 -80.24
N PRO A 13 51.96 -9.15 -79.33
CA PRO A 13 51.96 -10.58 -79.65
C PRO A 13 50.62 -11.08 -80.21
N THR A 14 49.51 -10.53 -79.73
CA THR A 14 48.16 -10.86 -80.22
C THR A 14 47.94 -10.35 -81.64
N ALA A 15 48.41 -9.15 -81.97
CA ALA A 15 48.29 -8.58 -83.32
C ALA A 15 49.18 -9.31 -84.35
N VAL A 16 50.36 -9.77 -83.92
CA VAL A 16 51.23 -10.65 -84.72
C VAL A 16 50.55 -12.01 -84.96
N GLY A 17 49.94 -12.59 -83.93
CA GLY A 17 49.21 -13.86 -84.04
C GLY A 17 47.93 -13.79 -84.90
N SER A 18 47.29 -12.62 -84.98
CA SER A 18 46.09 -12.37 -85.79
C SER A 18 46.37 -11.66 -87.13
N ALA A 19 47.64 -11.52 -87.54
CA ALA A 19 48.02 -10.82 -88.75
C ALA A 19 47.45 -11.51 -90.00
N GLN A 20 46.79 -10.72 -90.86
CA GLN A 20 46.27 -11.18 -92.15
C GLN A 20 47.02 -10.48 -93.28
N PHE A 21 47.32 -11.23 -94.34
CA PHE A 21 48.04 -10.76 -95.53
C PHE A 21 47.19 -10.99 -96.76
N THR A 22 47.46 -10.24 -97.82
CA THR A 22 46.78 -10.38 -99.11
C THR A 22 47.07 -11.76 -99.72
N VAL A 23 46.05 -12.40 -100.30
CA VAL A 23 46.17 -13.73 -100.91
C VAL A 23 46.26 -13.61 -102.43
N THR A 24 47.40 -14.01 -102.99
CA THR A 24 47.62 -14.14 -104.43
C THR A 24 47.26 -15.54 -104.93
N ARG A 25 47.30 -15.76 -106.25
CA ARG A 25 46.99 -17.07 -106.87
C ARG A 25 47.91 -18.23 -106.42
N ARG A 26 49.01 -17.95 -105.70
CA ARG A 26 49.94 -18.95 -105.14
C ARG A 26 50.14 -18.81 -103.62
N GLY A 27 49.14 -18.32 -102.90
CA GLY A 27 49.18 -18.10 -101.45
C GLY A 27 49.41 -16.65 -101.08
N PHE A 28 49.75 -16.38 -99.81
CA PHE A 28 49.98 -15.00 -99.32
C PHE A 28 51.06 -14.26 -100.11
N ASP A 29 50.94 -12.94 -100.21
CA ASP A 29 51.98 -12.10 -100.81
C ASP A 29 53.28 -12.20 -100.01
N THR A 30 54.31 -12.72 -100.66
CA THR A 30 55.63 -12.96 -100.07
C THR A 30 56.40 -11.68 -99.75
N GLU A 31 56.10 -10.55 -100.40
CA GLU A 31 56.74 -9.27 -100.06
C GLU A 31 56.09 -8.68 -98.80
N GLU A 32 54.76 -8.65 -98.74
CA GLU A 32 54.00 -8.19 -97.56
C GLU A 32 54.36 -8.97 -96.29
N VAL A 33 54.44 -10.30 -96.38
CA VAL A 33 54.84 -11.16 -95.26
C VAL A 33 56.30 -10.92 -94.85
N ARG A 34 57.22 -10.72 -95.80
CA ARG A 34 58.64 -10.45 -95.48
C ARG A 34 58.86 -9.08 -94.86
N ASP A 35 58.07 -8.08 -95.25
CA ASP A 35 58.14 -6.75 -94.68
C ASP A 35 57.57 -6.72 -93.26
N PHE A 36 56.48 -7.45 -93.02
CA PHE A 36 55.96 -7.64 -91.67
C PHE A 36 56.91 -8.44 -90.77
N LEU A 37 57.50 -9.54 -91.26
CA LEU A 37 58.51 -10.29 -90.48
C LEU A 37 59.75 -9.43 -90.18
N ARG A 38 60.14 -8.53 -91.09
CA ARG A 38 61.19 -7.53 -90.83
C ARG A 38 60.78 -6.54 -89.73
N SER A 39 59.56 -6.00 -89.74
CA SER A 39 59.11 -5.10 -88.67
C SER A 39 59.00 -5.81 -87.30
N VAL A 40 58.50 -7.05 -87.26
CA VAL A 40 58.48 -7.87 -86.05
C VAL A 40 59.89 -8.16 -85.54
N SER A 41 60.85 -8.45 -86.43
CA SER A 41 62.25 -8.67 -86.03
C SER A 41 62.91 -7.41 -85.44
N ALA A 42 62.53 -6.22 -85.93
CA ALA A 42 63.04 -4.95 -85.42
C ALA A 42 62.47 -4.64 -84.02
N GLU A 43 61.16 -4.84 -83.80
CA GLU A 43 60.57 -4.66 -82.46
C GLU A 43 61.04 -5.73 -81.47
N LEU A 44 61.26 -6.98 -81.88
CA LEU A 44 61.90 -7.99 -81.03
C LEU A 44 63.34 -7.58 -80.64
N GLY A 45 64.13 -7.04 -81.57
CA GLY A 45 65.45 -6.49 -81.29
C GLY A 45 65.40 -5.34 -80.27
N ARG A 46 64.48 -4.38 -80.49
CA ARG A 46 64.23 -3.26 -79.57
C ARG A 46 63.78 -3.72 -78.18
N LEU A 47 62.92 -4.73 -78.11
CA LEU A 47 62.47 -5.32 -76.83
C LEU A 47 63.62 -6.02 -76.12
N GLN A 48 64.48 -6.77 -76.82
CA GLN A 48 65.67 -7.38 -76.23
C GLN A 48 66.71 -6.35 -75.77
N GLU A 49 66.89 -5.24 -76.50
CA GLU A 49 67.74 -4.13 -76.07
C GLU A 49 67.16 -3.42 -74.84
N ARG A 50 65.83 -3.22 -74.80
CA ARG A 50 65.15 -2.66 -73.63
C ARG A 50 65.16 -3.60 -72.44
N GLU A 51 65.05 -4.90 -72.65
CA GLU A 51 65.19 -5.94 -71.62
C GLU A 51 66.61 -5.94 -71.08
N ARG A 52 67.64 -5.95 -71.93
CA ARG A 52 69.04 -5.80 -71.49
C ARG A 52 69.29 -4.48 -70.77
N PHE A 53 68.69 -3.38 -71.21
CA PHE A 53 68.77 -2.09 -70.52
C PHE A 53 68.14 -2.18 -69.13
N LEU A 54 66.90 -2.66 -69.02
CA LEU A 54 66.19 -2.84 -67.75
C LEU A 54 66.87 -3.86 -66.83
N GLU A 55 67.44 -4.94 -67.38
CA GLU A 55 68.29 -5.86 -66.62
C GLU A 55 69.58 -5.17 -66.16
N SER A 56 70.19 -4.32 -66.98
CA SER A 56 71.40 -3.58 -66.59
C SER A 56 71.10 -2.52 -65.55
N GLU A 57 69.93 -1.88 -65.62
CA GLU A 57 69.42 -0.91 -64.65
C GLU A 57 68.98 -1.62 -63.36
N LEU A 58 68.37 -2.79 -63.45
CA LEU A 58 67.99 -3.61 -62.29
C LEU A 58 69.22 -4.22 -61.63
N ARG A 59 70.22 -4.70 -62.40
CA ARG A 59 71.54 -5.08 -61.86
C ARG A 59 72.24 -3.86 -61.26
N ALA A 60 72.15 -2.68 -61.88
CA ALA A 60 72.73 -1.44 -61.35
C ALA A 60 72.02 -0.95 -60.08
N MET A 61 70.70 -1.11 -59.96
CA MET A 61 69.92 -0.81 -58.75
C MET A 61 70.20 -1.84 -57.66
N GLN A 62 70.30 -3.12 -58.01
CA GLN A 62 70.72 -4.18 -57.08
C GLN A 62 72.14 -3.93 -56.58
N THR A 63 73.11 -3.62 -57.45
CA THR A 63 74.45 -3.22 -57.01
C THR A 63 74.43 -1.86 -56.31
N ARG A 64 73.56 -0.92 -56.63
CA ARG A 64 73.44 0.33 -55.85
C ARG A 64 72.85 0.11 -54.45
N GLY A 65 72.06 -0.95 -54.26
CA GLY A 65 71.59 -1.45 -52.96
C GLY A 65 72.52 -2.48 -52.28
N MET A 66 73.56 -2.99 -52.96
CA MET A 66 74.42 -4.09 -52.48
C MET A 66 75.94 -3.83 -52.60
N SER A 67 76.39 -2.75 -53.24
CA SER A 67 77.80 -2.41 -53.42
C SER A 67 78.33 -1.65 -52.21
N GLY A 68 78.56 -2.41 -51.14
CA GLY A 68 79.19 -1.92 -49.93
C GLY A 68 78.88 -2.83 -48.75
N PRO A 69 79.58 -3.97 -48.56
CA PRO A 69 79.53 -4.70 -47.31
C PRO A 69 80.20 -3.85 -46.21
N GLY A 70 79.46 -2.88 -45.66
CA GLY A 70 79.93 -1.98 -44.61
C GLY A 70 79.29 -0.59 -44.51
N VAL A 71 78.44 -0.12 -45.45
CA VAL A 71 77.85 1.24 -45.36
C VAL A 71 76.39 1.32 -45.83
N LEU A 72 75.50 0.58 -45.16
CA LEU A 72 74.37 1.29 -44.56
C LEU A 72 74.91 1.75 -43.21
N ASP A 73 75.26 3.03 -43.10
CA ASP A 73 75.76 3.55 -41.82
C ASP A 73 74.65 3.41 -40.77
N GLU A 74 75.00 3.04 -39.56
CA GLU A 74 74.04 2.91 -38.46
C GLU A 74 73.31 4.25 -38.26
N GLU A 75 74.02 5.36 -38.49
CA GLU A 75 73.48 6.72 -38.51
C GLU A 75 72.46 6.99 -39.64
N THR A 76 72.61 6.42 -40.85
CA THR A 76 71.61 6.61 -41.92
C THR A 76 70.37 5.74 -41.73
N VAL A 77 70.54 4.51 -41.22
CA VAL A 77 69.40 3.61 -40.94
C VAL A 77 68.58 4.14 -39.75
N THR A 78 69.24 4.61 -38.69
CA THR A 78 68.56 5.24 -37.55
C THR A 78 67.89 6.57 -37.94
N ALA A 79 68.48 7.36 -38.85
CA ALA A 79 67.83 8.57 -39.37
C ALA A 79 66.54 8.26 -40.15
N LEU A 80 66.57 7.29 -41.08
CA LEU A 80 65.39 6.91 -41.87
C LEU A 80 64.29 6.25 -41.01
N LEU A 81 64.67 5.41 -40.05
CA LEU A 81 63.73 4.89 -39.05
C LEU A 81 63.19 5.99 -38.13
N GLY A 82 64.01 6.97 -37.75
CA GLY A 82 63.59 8.14 -36.98
C GLY A 82 62.58 9.01 -37.73
N GLU A 83 62.80 9.25 -39.03
CA GLU A 83 61.86 9.98 -39.87
C GLU A 83 60.54 9.22 -40.04
N GLU A 84 60.58 7.94 -40.38
CA GLU A 84 59.36 7.16 -40.63
C GLU A 84 58.57 6.90 -39.33
N THR A 85 59.25 6.68 -38.19
CA THR A 85 58.57 6.63 -36.89
C THR A 85 57.97 7.98 -36.49
N ALA A 86 58.62 9.11 -36.81
CA ALA A 86 58.03 10.43 -36.60
C ALA A 86 56.77 10.64 -37.46
N ARG A 87 56.75 10.19 -38.73
CA ARG A 87 55.57 10.22 -39.60
C ARG A 87 54.44 9.33 -39.09
N VAL A 88 54.75 8.11 -38.64
CA VAL A 88 53.75 7.21 -38.03
C VAL A 88 53.16 7.84 -36.76
N LEU A 89 53.98 8.51 -35.94
CA LEU A 89 53.51 9.22 -34.74
C LEU A 89 52.67 10.46 -35.06
N THR A 90 52.95 11.22 -36.13
CA THR A 90 52.09 12.35 -36.52
C THR A 90 50.74 11.85 -37.05
N VAL A 91 50.72 10.85 -37.92
CA VAL A 91 49.48 10.23 -38.42
C VAL A 91 48.66 9.63 -37.28
N ALA A 92 49.29 8.92 -36.33
CA ALA A 92 48.62 8.39 -35.16
C ALA A 92 48.04 9.49 -34.24
N ARG A 93 48.74 10.61 -34.06
CA ARG A 93 48.25 11.78 -33.32
C ARG A 93 47.08 12.47 -34.01
N GLU A 94 47.12 12.58 -35.34
CA GLU A 94 46.04 13.15 -36.14
C GLU A 94 44.79 12.26 -36.09
N ALA A 95 44.95 10.95 -36.30
CA ALA A 95 43.86 9.98 -36.14
C ALA A 95 43.25 10.05 -34.72
N ALA A 96 44.09 10.12 -33.68
CA ALA A 96 43.62 10.28 -32.29
C ALA A 96 42.96 11.65 -32.03
N ALA A 97 43.27 12.71 -32.78
CA ALA A 97 42.56 13.99 -32.73
C ALA A 97 41.18 13.88 -33.42
N GLN A 98 41.13 13.31 -34.63
CA GLN A 98 39.89 13.07 -35.37
C GLN A 98 38.93 12.12 -34.62
N MET A 99 39.44 11.13 -33.88
CA MET A 99 38.64 10.27 -33.02
C MET A 99 38.05 11.04 -31.82
N ARG A 100 38.82 11.95 -31.21
CA ARG A 100 38.32 12.80 -30.11
C ARG A 100 37.22 13.76 -30.58
N VAL A 101 37.37 14.38 -31.75
CA VAL A 101 36.32 15.25 -32.34
C VAL A 101 35.04 14.46 -32.59
N ARG A 102 35.11 13.31 -33.29
CA ARG A 102 33.94 12.46 -33.55
C ARG A 102 33.28 11.94 -32.27
N ALA A 103 34.07 11.63 -31.23
CA ALA A 103 33.53 11.22 -29.93
C ALA A 103 32.81 12.37 -29.22
N ALA A 104 33.34 13.60 -29.29
CA ALA A 104 32.68 14.79 -28.75
C ALA A 104 31.36 15.09 -29.47
N GLU A 105 31.34 15.07 -30.81
CA GLU A 105 30.14 15.27 -31.63
C GLU A 105 29.07 14.18 -31.41
N ALA A 106 29.49 12.94 -31.13
CA ALA A 106 28.59 11.86 -30.75
C ALA A 106 28.00 12.08 -29.35
N ALA A 107 28.84 12.45 -28.37
CA ALA A 107 28.39 12.76 -27.02
C ALA A 107 27.43 13.96 -26.99
N GLU A 108 27.70 15.02 -27.75
CA GLU A 108 26.84 16.20 -27.81
C GLU A 108 25.48 15.90 -28.46
N ARG A 109 25.44 15.03 -29.48
CA ARG A 109 24.17 14.53 -30.05
C ARG A 109 23.37 13.71 -29.04
N LEU A 110 24.01 12.76 -28.36
CA LEU A 110 23.36 11.95 -27.34
C LEU A 110 22.82 12.78 -26.17
N VAL A 111 23.56 13.82 -25.73
CA VAL A 111 23.07 14.75 -24.69
C VAL A 111 21.88 15.59 -25.17
N ARG A 112 21.90 16.03 -26.44
CA ARG A 112 20.78 16.77 -27.04
C ARG A 112 19.52 15.91 -27.20
N GLU A 113 19.68 14.67 -27.67
CA GLU A 113 18.60 13.68 -27.78
C GLU A 113 18.03 13.36 -26.38
N ALA A 114 18.87 13.02 -25.41
CA ALA A 114 18.45 12.74 -24.04
C ALA A 114 17.75 13.93 -23.35
N ASN A 115 18.18 15.17 -23.63
CA ASN A 115 17.50 16.37 -23.14
C ASN A 115 16.13 16.58 -23.81
N SER A 116 16.02 16.32 -25.12
CA SER A 116 14.74 16.37 -25.84
C SER A 116 13.74 15.33 -25.30
N ASP A 117 14.20 14.10 -25.09
CA ASP A 117 13.37 13.04 -24.52
C ASP A 117 12.99 13.33 -23.06
N ALA A 118 13.90 13.90 -22.26
CA ALA A 118 13.61 14.33 -20.90
C ALA A 118 12.58 15.47 -20.83
N ILE A 119 12.53 16.36 -21.83
CA ILE A 119 11.47 17.39 -21.94
C ILE A 119 10.13 16.71 -22.27
N ARG A 120 10.09 15.85 -23.29
CA ARG A 120 8.86 15.13 -23.67
C ARG A 120 8.27 14.30 -22.52
N VAL A 121 9.11 13.56 -21.80
CA VAL A 121 8.68 12.76 -20.63
C VAL A 121 8.12 13.64 -19.51
N ARG A 122 8.61 14.88 -19.35
CA ARG A 122 8.03 15.84 -18.40
C ARG A 122 6.68 16.37 -18.88
N GLU A 123 6.58 16.77 -20.14
CA GLU A 123 5.32 17.24 -20.75
C GLU A 123 4.23 16.16 -20.66
N ASP A 124 4.53 14.91 -21.03
CA ASP A 124 3.62 13.77 -20.90
C ASP A 124 3.19 13.53 -19.43
N ALA A 125 4.12 13.69 -18.47
CA ALA A 125 3.81 13.57 -17.04
C ALA A 125 2.98 14.75 -16.49
N ASP A 126 3.22 15.97 -16.96
CA ASP A 126 2.45 17.16 -16.57
C ASP A 126 1.02 17.10 -17.14
N ILE A 127 0.84 16.57 -18.36
CA ILE A 127 -0.48 16.29 -18.94
C ILE A 127 -1.23 15.22 -18.13
N GLU A 128 -0.58 14.09 -17.84
CA GLU A 128 -1.20 12.98 -17.08
C GLU A 128 -1.51 13.37 -15.63
N THR A 129 -0.65 14.15 -14.96
CA THR A 129 -0.93 14.66 -13.61
C THR A 129 -2.03 15.72 -13.61
N SER A 130 -2.11 16.57 -14.63
CA SER A 130 -3.22 17.51 -14.80
C SER A 130 -4.54 16.79 -15.03
N ARG A 131 -4.56 15.75 -15.86
CA ARG A 131 -5.72 14.88 -16.07
C ARG A 131 -6.19 14.24 -14.77
N ARG A 132 -5.30 13.59 -14.02
CA ARG A 132 -5.64 12.96 -12.72
C ARG A 132 -6.16 13.95 -11.70
N ARG A 133 -5.65 15.20 -11.69
CA ARG A 133 -6.20 16.27 -10.84
C ARG A 133 -7.61 16.68 -11.28
N SER A 134 -7.87 16.78 -12.57
CA SER A 134 -9.20 17.07 -13.11
C SER A 134 -10.21 15.97 -12.78
N ASP A 135 -9.83 14.70 -12.99
CA ASP A 135 -10.67 13.54 -12.70
C ASP A 135 -10.99 13.49 -11.19
N ALA A 136 -9.98 13.62 -10.33
CA ALA A 136 -10.17 13.63 -8.87
C ALA A 136 -10.99 14.85 -8.37
N ALA A 137 -10.87 16.02 -9.01
CA ALA A 137 -11.69 17.18 -8.69
C ALA A 137 -13.18 16.94 -9.05
N SER A 138 -13.44 16.33 -10.22
CA SER A 138 -14.80 15.96 -10.64
C SER A 138 -15.42 14.89 -9.73
N ASP A 139 -14.63 13.92 -9.26
CA ASP A 139 -15.11 12.90 -8.31
C ASP A 139 -15.48 13.53 -6.97
N VAL A 140 -14.64 14.42 -6.43
CA VAL A 140 -14.93 15.16 -5.18
C VAL A 140 -16.15 16.08 -5.33
N GLU A 141 -16.32 16.74 -6.47
CA GLU A 141 -17.51 17.57 -6.73
C GLU A 141 -18.80 16.72 -6.77
N ALA A 142 -18.75 15.54 -7.39
CA ALA A 142 -19.87 14.60 -7.40
C ALA A 142 -20.21 14.07 -6.00
N GLU A 143 -19.21 13.72 -5.18
CA GLU A 143 -19.41 13.31 -3.79
C GLU A 143 -19.98 14.45 -2.93
N LEU A 144 -19.53 15.70 -3.15
CA LEU A 144 -20.09 16.87 -2.47
C LEU A 144 -21.55 17.14 -2.86
N GLU A 145 -21.95 16.97 -4.12
CA GLU A 145 -23.36 17.10 -4.49
C GLU A 145 -24.25 15.98 -3.93
N LEU A 146 -23.74 14.75 -3.84
CA LEU A 146 -24.44 13.66 -3.15
C LEU A 146 -24.60 13.95 -1.64
N ALA A 147 -23.55 14.44 -0.98
CA ALA A 147 -23.62 14.84 0.44
C ALA A 147 -24.60 16.01 0.66
N LYS A 148 -24.60 17.01 -0.23
CA LYS A 148 -25.60 18.11 -0.21
C LYS A 148 -27.02 17.58 -0.43
N GLN A 149 -27.21 16.59 -1.31
CA GLN A 149 -28.52 15.97 -1.52
C GLN A 149 -29.00 15.24 -0.26
N GLN A 150 -28.16 14.40 0.35
CA GLN A 150 -28.48 13.73 1.62
C GLN A 150 -28.80 14.74 2.73
N GLY A 151 -28.05 15.84 2.82
CA GLY A 151 -28.35 16.94 3.74
C GLY A 151 -29.74 17.55 3.52
N ARG A 152 -30.15 17.75 2.26
CA ARG A 152 -31.51 18.22 1.92
C ARG A 152 -32.59 17.19 2.27
N GLU A 153 -32.32 15.91 2.03
CA GLU A 153 -33.24 14.80 2.35
C GLU A 153 -33.46 14.67 3.86
N MET A 154 -32.39 14.63 4.67
CA MET A 154 -32.48 14.62 6.14
C MET A 154 -33.25 15.82 6.71
N VAL A 155 -33.07 17.03 6.14
CA VAL A 155 -33.82 18.22 6.56
C VAL A 155 -35.31 18.10 6.22
N ASN A 156 -35.66 17.47 5.09
CA ASN A 156 -37.05 17.21 4.75
C ASN A 156 -37.67 16.14 5.66
N GLU A 157 -36.96 15.04 5.94
CA GLU A 157 -37.40 14.01 6.90
C GLU A 157 -37.63 14.59 8.30
N ALA A 158 -36.72 15.45 8.79
CA ALA A 158 -36.87 16.14 10.06
C ALA A 158 -38.08 17.09 10.09
N ARG A 159 -38.39 17.77 8.97
CA ARG A 159 -39.60 18.60 8.82
C ARG A 159 -40.86 17.75 8.85
N GLU A 160 -40.90 16.64 8.12
CA GLU A 160 -42.02 15.70 8.15
C GLU A 160 -42.23 15.10 9.55
N TYR A 161 -41.15 14.72 10.24
CA TYR A 161 -41.23 14.20 11.60
C TYR A 161 -41.79 15.26 12.56
N ARG A 162 -41.33 16.51 12.45
CA ARG A 162 -41.89 17.63 13.21
C ARG A 162 -43.37 17.84 12.92
N GLU A 163 -43.81 17.77 11.66
CA GLU A 163 -45.22 17.87 11.30
C GLU A 163 -46.06 16.73 11.89
N LYS A 164 -45.57 15.48 11.80
CA LYS A 164 -46.19 14.30 12.43
C LYS A 164 -46.33 14.50 13.95
N VAL A 165 -45.29 14.95 14.64
CA VAL A 165 -45.34 15.24 16.09
C VAL A 165 -46.31 16.37 16.42
N LEU A 166 -46.31 17.47 15.68
CA LEU A 166 -47.23 18.59 15.90
C LEU A 166 -48.69 18.21 15.66
N SER A 167 -48.99 17.39 14.65
CA SER A 167 -50.35 16.89 14.38
C SER A 167 -50.84 15.95 15.49
N GLU A 168 -49.98 15.06 16.01
CA GLU A 168 -50.31 14.20 17.14
C GLU A 168 -50.50 15.00 18.45
N LEU A 169 -49.68 16.02 18.70
CA LEU A 169 -49.87 16.93 19.85
C LEU A 169 -51.18 17.73 19.73
N ALA A 170 -51.54 18.19 18.53
CA ALA A 170 -52.83 18.84 18.28
C ALA A 170 -54.00 17.88 18.54
N ARG A 171 -53.91 16.63 18.09
CA ARG A 171 -54.91 15.57 18.35
C ARG A 171 -55.05 15.28 19.85
N ARG A 172 -53.94 15.16 20.59
CA ARG A 172 -53.96 14.97 22.05
C ARG A 172 -54.57 16.15 22.79
N ARG A 173 -54.24 17.38 22.38
CA ARG A 173 -54.84 18.61 22.93
C ARG A 173 -56.35 18.64 22.73
N GLU A 174 -56.83 18.20 21.57
CA GLU A 174 -58.26 18.16 21.26
C GLU A 174 -59.00 17.08 22.07
N LEU A 175 -58.43 15.89 22.21
CA LEU A 175 -58.96 14.86 23.11
C LEU A 175 -59.00 15.34 24.57
N ALA A 176 -57.97 16.04 25.04
CA ALA A 176 -57.95 16.61 26.39
C ALA A 176 -59.02 17.69 26.58
N ARG A 177 -59.28 18.55 25.57
CA ARG A 177 -60.42 19.50 25.60
C ARG A 177 -61.76 18.79 25.71
N GLN A 178 -61.99 17.75 24.91
CA GLN A 178 -63.23 16.97 24.95
C GLN A 178 -63.43 16.30 26.32
N GLN A 179 -62.37 15.82 26.96
CA GLN A 179 -62.42 15.31 28.34
C GLN A 179 -62.76 16.41 29.35
N ILE A 180 -62.16 17.59 29.23
CA ILE A 180 -62.48 18.75 30.09
C ILE A 180 -63.94 19.17 29.91
N GLU A 181 -64.45 19.22 28.69
CA GLU A 181 -65.86 19.51 28.41
C GLU A 181 -66.79 18.45 29.02
N GLN A 182 -66.47 17.15 28.89
CA GLN A 182 -67.23 16.08 29.56
C GLN A 182 -67.23 16.24 31.09
N LEU A 183 -66.09 16.61 31.68
CA LEU A 183 -65.99 16.89 33.11
C LEU A 183 -66.83 18.10 33.52
N ILE A 184 -66.82 19.19 32.75
CA ILE A 184 -67.69 20.37 32.99
C ILE A 184 -69.17 19.95 32.95
N HIS A 185 -69.62 19.24 31.91
CA HIS A 185 -70.98 18.73 31.84
C HIS A 185 -71.33 17.80 33.02
N SER A 186 -70.38 16.99 33.50
CA SER A 186 -70.59 16.14 34.68
C SER A 186 -70.71 16.95 35.98
N ARG A 187 -69.87 17.98 36.15
CA ARG A 187 -69.92 18.94 37.25
C ARG A 187 -71.26 19.67 37.27
N ASP A 188 -71.69 20.20 36.13
CA ASP A 188 -72.93 20.97 36.05
C ASP A 188 -74.15 20.06 36.34
N ARG A 189 -74.13 18.79 35.94
CA ARG A 189 -75.14 17.80 36.37
C ARG A 189 -75.14 17.56 37.88
N LEU A 190 -73.96 17.49 38.50
CA LEU A 190 -73.84 17.33 39.96
C LEU A 190 -74.32 18.57 40.70
N VAL A 191 -73.93 19.78 40.27
CA VAL A 191 -74.42 21.05 40.84
C VAL A 191 -75.95 21.11 40.76
N ASN A 192 -76.53 20.87 39.58
CA ASN A 192 -77.99 20.80 39.41
C ASN A 192 -78.67 19.68 40.24
N ALA A 193 -77.95 18.62 40.64
CA ALA A 193 -78.48 17.61 41.56
C ALA A 193 -78.43 18.08 43.02
N PHE A 194 -77.32 18.72 43.44
CA PHE A 194 -77.18 19.32 44.76
C PHE A 194 -78.14 20.49 44.98
N ASP A 195 -78.36 21.36 43.99
CA ASP A 195 -79.32 22.46 44.11
C ASP A 195 -80.76 21.94 44.27
N ARG A 196 -81.14 20.87 43.56
CA ARG A 196 -82.43 20.20 43.76
C ARG A 196 -82.55 19.54 45.12
N ALA A 197 -81.48 18.88 45.60
CA ALA A 197 -81.45 18.31 46.95
C ALA A 197 -81.53 19.39 48.04
N ARG A 198 -80.90 20.55 47.82
CA ARG A 198 -80.96 21.72 48.71
C ARG A 198 -82.35 22.34 48.74
N LEU A 199 -83.02 22.49 47.60
CA LEU A 199 -84.41 22.95 47.55
C LEU A 199 -85.32 21.99 48.32
N ALA A 200 -85.27 20.69 48.03
CA ALA A 200 -86.06 19.69 48.75
C ALA A 200 -85.76 19.66 50.27
N ALA A 201 -84.51 19.89 50.68
CA ALA A 201 -84.16 19.99 52.09
C ALA A 201 -84.70 21.29 52.74
N ASN A 202 -84.65 22.42 52.03
CA ASN A 202 -85.27 23.66 52.49
C ASN A 202 -86.80 23.53 52.61
N ASP A 203 -87.45 22.86 51.66
CA ASP A 203 -88.89 22.59 51.70
C ASP A 203 -89.25 21.78 52.95
N VAL A 204 -88.51 20.68 53.24
CA VAL A 204 -88.70 19.88 54.47
C VAL A 204 -88.44 20.67 55.75
N VAL A 205 -87.49 21.61 55.75
CA VAL A 205 -87.26 22.51 56.90
C VAL A 205 -88.40 23.52 57.06
N GLY A 206 -89.00 23.97 55.94
CA GLY A 206 -90.23 24.77 55.93
C GLY A 206 -91.40 24.00 56.54
N ASP A 207 -91.67 22.78 56.05
CA ASP A 207 -92.71 21.89 56.58
C ASP A 207 -92.55 21.63 58.08
N LEU A 208 -91.31 21.48 58.57
CA LEU A 208 -91.00 21.30 59.99
C LEU A 208 -91.21 22.58 60.82
N ALA A 209 -90.95 23.76 60.25
CA ALA A 209 -91.23 25.04 60.90
C ALA A 209 -92.74 25.29 61.00
N GLU A 210 -93.49 25.06 59.92
CA GLU A 210 -94.96 25.10 59.95
C GLU A 210 -95.53 24.09 60.97
N PHE A 211 -94.93 22.90 61.08
CA PHE A 211 -95.33 21.91 62.09
C PHE A 211 -95.03 22.37 63.52
N ASP A 212 -93.90 23.04 63.81
CA ASP A 212 -93.65 23.55 65.17
C ASP A 212 -94.51 24.77 65.49
N ASP A 213 -94.80 25.65 64.53
CA ASP A 213 -95.77 26.75 64.69
C ASP A 213 -97.18 26.21 65.01
N LEU A 214 -97.65 25.21 64.26
CA LEU A 214 -98.91 24.49 64.56
C LEU A 214 -98.84 23.77 65.93
N SER A 215 -97.69 23.19 66.28
CA SER A 215 -97.48 22.56 67.59
C SER A 215 -97.53 23.58 68.73
N ASN A 216 -97.04 24.79 68.50
CA ASN A 216 -97.03 25.90 69.46
C ASN A 216 -98.43 26.54 69.58
N GLU A 217 -99.20 26.66 68.49
CA GLU A 217 -100.64 27.01 68.58
C GLU A 217 -101.43 25.98 69.41
N VAL A 218 -101.21 24.68 69.19
CA VAL A 218 -101.87 23.61 69.97
C VAL A 218 -101.42 23.64 71.45
N ALA A 219 -100.15 23.93 71.73
CA ALA A 219 -99.66 24.10 73.10
C ALA A 219 -100.30 25.32 73.80
N HIS A 220 -100.44 26.45 73.09
CA HIS A 220 -101.13 27.64 73.58
C HIS A 220 -102.63 27.40 73.82
N ALA A 221 -103.30 26.61 72.98
CA ALA A 221 -104.72 26.27 73.14
C ALA A 221 -104.99 25.27 74.29
N THR A 222 -103.99 24.47 74.69
CA THR A 222 -104.15 23.39 75.70
C THR A 222 -103.51 23.69 77.06
N GLY A 223 -102.70 24.75 77.17
CA GLY A 223 -102.13 25.20 78.45
C GLY A 223 -100.98 24.33 78.98
N ILE A 224 -100.39 23.48 78.14
CA ILE A 224 -99.28 22.60 78.49
C ILE A 224 -97.96 23.21 77.97
N THR A 225 -97.13 23.73 78.87
CA THR A 225 -95.81 24.26 78.51
C THR A 225 -94.83 23.12 78.21
N LYS A 226 -94.27 23.08 76.99
CA LYS A 226 -93.19 22.15 76.59
C LYS A 226 -92.00 22.31 77.58
N PRO A 227 -91.38 21.22 78.07
CA PRO A 227 -90.14 21.33 78.84
C PRO A 227 -88.98 21.75 77.94
N VAL A 228 -88.17 22.71 78.39
CA VAL A 228 -86.90 23.04 77.74
C VAL A 228 -85.94 21.87 77.94
N SER A 229 -85.54 21.22 76.84
CA SER A 229 -84.39 20.33 76.83
C SER A 229 -83.23 21.06 76.17
N GLU A 230 -82.23 21.43 76.97
CA GLU A 230 -80.89 21.64 76.42
C GLU A 230 -80.46 20.35 75.73
N ASN A 231 -80.03 20.43 74.47
CA ASN A 231 -79.32 19.34 73.81
C ASN A 231 -78.25 19.94 72.89
N SER A 232 -77.02 19.94 73.42
CA SER A 232 -75.82 20.37 72.72
C SER A 232 -75.42 19.34 71.66
N ASN A 233 -75.99 19.44 70.47
CA ASN A 233 -75.50 18.70 69.30
C ASN A 233 -74.58 19.62 68.50
N GLY A 234 -73.28 19.34 68.54
CA GLY A 234 -72.25 20.15 67.89
C GLY A 234 -72.37 20.13 66.37
N PHE A 235 -72.86 21.23 65.79
CA PHE A 235 -72.62 21.54 64.39
C PHE A 235 -71.16 21.96 64.24
N VAL A 236 -70.30 21.06 63.78
CA VAL A 236 -68.92 21.38 63.45
C VAL A 236 -68.90 22.06 62.09
N ASP A 237 -68.68 23.38 62.10
CA ASP A 237 -68.44 24.16 60.89
C ASP A 237 -67.07 23.79 60.29
N HIS A 238 -67.08 22.96 59.25
CA HIS A 238 -65.89 22.57 58.51
C HIS A 238 -65.49 23.58 57.42
N THR A 239 -66.11 24.77 57.35
CA THR A 239 -65.77 25.78 56.32
C THR A 239 -64.57 26.67 56.65
N GLN A 240 -63.93 26.47 57.81
CA GLN A 240 -62.76 27.24 58.26
C GLN A 240 -61.41 26.50 58.12
N ASP A 241 -61.37 25.32 57.51
CA ASP A 241 -60.14 24.53 57.32
C ASP A 241 -59.97 24.07 55.85
N PRO A 242 -59.13 24.72 55.04
CA PRO A 242 -59.05 24.47 53.60
C PRO A 242 -58.33 23.16 53.19
N GLU A 243 -57.79 22.38 54.13
CA GLU A 243 -57.10 21.10 53.82
C GLU A 243 -57.94 19.83 54.08
N ALA A 244 -59.17 19.95 54.59
CA ALA A 244 -60.01 18.81 54.97
C ALA A 244 -60.82 18.17 53.80
N ILE A 245 -60.20 17.95 52.63
CA ILE A 245 -60.77 17.10 51.56
C ILE A 245 -59.97 15.79 51.46
N PRO A 246 -60.57 14.62 51.77
CA PRO A 246 -59.90 13.34 51.63
C PRO A 246 -59.58 13.03 50.16
N GLN A 247 -58.33 13.24 49.74
CA GLN A 247 -57.81 12.73 48.48
C GLN A 247 -57.76 11.20 48.54
N LYS A 248 -58.85 10.54 48.16
CA LYS A 248 -58.85 9.11 47.87
C LYS A 248 -58.06 8.87 46.59
N MET A 249 -56.77 8.60 46.76
CA MET A 249 -55.91 7.96 45.77
C MET A 249 -56.54 6.64 45.33
N ALA A 250 -57.31 6.68 44.24
CA ALA A 250 -57.86 5.50 43.60
C ALA A 250 -56.75 4.79 42.81
N GLY A 251 -55.91 4.05 43.53
CA GLY A 251 -54.92 3.15 42.95
C GLY A 251 -55.61 1.96 42.29
N THR A 252 -56.15 2.16 41.08
CA THR A 252 -56.63 1.06 40.24
C THR A 252 -55.43 0.34 39.64
N GLN A 253 -55.02 -0.75 40.29
CA GLN A 253 -54.08 -1.70 39.68
C GLN A 253 -54.73 -2.33 38.45
N VAL A 254 -54.10 -2.15 37.28
CA VAL A 254 -54.37 -2.94 36.09
C VAL A 254 -53.05 -3.57 35.63
N THR A 255 -52.83 -4.78 36.15
CA THR A 255 -52.08 -5.91 35.57
C THR A 255 -50.90 -5.64 34.63
N ASP A 256 -49.75 -6.23 34.98
CA ASP A 256 -48.70 -6.68 34.04
C ASP A 256 -49.26 -7.30 32.76
N VAL A 257 -48.53 -7.13 31.64
CA VAL A 257 -48.02 -8.20 30.74
C VAL A 257 -47.19 -7.54 29.62
N VAL A 258 -45.87 -7.75 29.68
CA VAL A 258 -44.79 -7.41 28.70
C VAL A 258 -44.66 -5.90 28.32
N GLU A 259 -43.49 -5.36 27.98
CA GLU A 259 -42.27 -5.97 27.42
C GLU A 259 -40.99 -5.31 27.95
N GLN A 260 -39.86 -6.00 27.80
CA GLN A 260 -38.52 -5.62 28.25
C GLN A 260 -37.70 -5.11 27.05
N GLU A 261 -36.54 -4.48 27.29
CA GLU A 261 -35.64 -3.83 26.30
C GLU A 261 -36.11 -2.41 25.88
N MET A 262 -35.28 -1.36 25.75
CA MET A 262 -33.83 -1.16 25.96
C MET A 262 -33.60 0.09 26.82
N LEU A 263 -32.55 0.13 27.64
CA LEU A 263 -32.11 1.35 28.32
C LEU A 263 -30.59 1.32 28.58
N GLU A 264 -29.82 1.62 27.53
CA GLU A 264 -28.39 1.95 27.64
C GLU A 264 -28.17 3.43 27.32
N GLU A 265 -27.58 4.11 28.29
CA GLU A 265 -26.53 5.13 28.12
C GLU A 265 -26.78 6.32 27.19
N LEU A 266 -27.25 7.42 27.78
CA LEU A 266 -26.90 8.78 27.34
C LEU A 266 -26.19 9.51 28.49
N VAL A 267 -24.86 9.55 28.40
CA VAL A 267 -24.01 10.44 29.20
C VAL A 267 -24.18 11.86 28.67
N ALA A 268 -24.24 12.83 29.57
CA ALA A 268 -24.40 14.24 29.21
C ALA A 268 -23.08 14.87 28.76
N ASP A 269 -23.15 15.71 27.73
CA ASP A 269 -22.13 16.71 27.36
C ASP A 269 -22.79 18.11 27.36
N ASP A 270 -21.97 19.14 27.58
CA ASP A 270 -22.36 20.42 28.20
C ASP A 270 -23.22 21.40 27.37
N GLU A 271 -23.99 22.24 28.10
CA GLU A 271 -24.66 23.44 27.56
C GLU A 271 -23.65 24.50 27.12
N ILE A 272 -23.69 24.91 25.85
CA ILE A 272 -23.11 26.18 25.38
C ILE A 272 -24.20 27.24 25.39
N ILE A 273 -24.01 28.27 26.22
CA ILE A 273 -24.90 29.43 26.32
C ILE A 273 -24.57 30.40 25.17
N GLU A 274 -25.50 30.59 24.24
CA GLU A 274 -25.39 31.58 23.16
C GLU A 274 -26.19 32.84 23.54
N GLU A 275 -25.50 33.94 23.84
CA GLU A 275 -26.12 35.18 24.30
C GLU A 275 -26.53 36.07 23.11
N VAL A 276 -27.82 36.37 23.01
CA VAL A 276 -28.43 37.13 21.90
C VAL A 276 -28.27 38.63 22.12
N ILE A 277 -27.73 39.35 21.12
CA ILE A 277 -27.81 40.81 21.01
C ILE A 277 -28.45 41.17 19.66
N ILE A 278 -29.38 42.14 19.68
CA ILE A 278 -30.28 42.55 18.59
C ILE A 278 -29.91 43.97 18.14
N GLU A 279 -30.33 44.34 16.90
CA GLU A 279 -30.45 45.67 16.24
C GLU A 279 -29.53 45.85 15.01
N GLU A 280 -29.92 46.49 13.90
CA GLU A 280 -31.25 46.71 13.28
C GLU A 280 -31.05 47.01 11.75
N VAL A 281 -32.09 46.75 10.95
CA VAL A 281 -32.43 47.11 9.53
C VAL A 281 -31.60 48.24 8.86
N VAL A 282 -31.20 48.17 7.57
CA VAL A 282 -31.96 48.66 6.36
C VAL A 282 -31.41 48.09 5.03
N GLU A 283 -32.32 47.97 4.05
CA GLU A 283 -32.23 47.41 2.69
C GLU A 283 -31.25 48.10 1.71
N THR A 284 -30.80 47.38 0.66
CA THR A 284 -31.23 47.66 -0.75
C THR A 284 -30.73 46.61 -1.77
N THR A 285 -31.47 46.49 -2.87
CA THR A 285 -31.38 45.50 -3.95
C THR A 285 -30.24 45.71 -4.95
N ILE A 286 -29.60 44.62 -5.45
CA ILE A 286 -28.90 44.59 -6.74
C ILE A 286 -29.24 43.31 -7.53
N THR A 287 -29.42 43.46 -8.84
CA THR A 287 -29.87 42.45 -9.81
C THR A 287 -28.74 41.69 -10.51
N SER A 288 -29.09 40.55 -11.11
CA SER A 288 -28.26 39.65 -11.94
C SER A 288 -27.52 40.31 -13.11
N ILE A 289 -26.32 39.80 -13.44
CA ILE A 289 -25.71 39.87 -14.79
C ILE A 289 -25.09 38.50 -15.15
N HIS A 290 -25.08 38.17 -16.43
CA HIS A 290 -24.64 36.89 -17.02
C HIS A 290 -23.26 37.02 -17.73
N GLU A 291 -22.83 35.92 -18.34
CA GLU A 291 -21.58 35.65 -19.08
C GLU A 291 -21.11 36.70 -20.11
N GLU A 292 -19.79 36.75 -20.42
CA GLU A 292 -19.25 36.33 -21.73
C GLU A 292 -17.70 36.28 -21.79
N GLN A 293 -17.15 35.58 -22.78
CA GLN A 293 -15.72 35.45 -23.10
C GLN A 293 -15.19 36.61 -23.99
N VAL A 294 -13.87 36.70 -24.21
CA VAL A 294 -13.18 36.76 -25.54
C VAL A 294 -11.74 37.31 -25.48
N GLY A 295 -10.81 36.65 -26.21
CA GLY A 295 -9.91 37.35 -27.16
C GLY A 295 -8.45 37.68 -26.80
N MET A 296 -7.51 37.30 -27.68
CA MET A 296 -6.09 37.72 -27.69
C MET A 296 -5.86 39.07 -28.39
N SER A 297 -4.75 39.77 -28.11
CA SER A 297 -3.90 40.46 -29.13
C SER A 297 -2.59 41.12 -28.61
N ASP A 298 -1.48 40.68 -29.21
CA ASP A 298 -0.20 41.32 -29.60
C ASP A 298 0.30 42.70 -29.06
N HIS A 299 1.43 42.67 -28.30
CA HIS A 299 2.71 43.44 -28.40
C HIS A 299 2.72 45.02 -28.52
N PRO A 300 3.80 45.76 -28.11
CA PRO A 300 5.20 45.61 -28.57
C PRO A 300 6.31 45.79 -27.50
N SER A 301 7.58 45.75 -27.93
CA SER A 301 8.81 45.73 -27.10
C SER A 301 9.68 47.00 -27.24
N THR A 302 10.35 47.43 -26.15
CA THR A 302 11.70 48.09 -26.19
C THR A 302 12.46 47.98 -24.83
N ASP A 303 13.77 47.68 -24.90
CA ASP A 303 14.93 47.79 -23.96
C ASP A 303 14.84 48.51 -22.57
N VAL A 304 15.66 48.31 -21.50
CA VAL A 304 16.81 47.44 -21.02
C VAL A 304 17.85 48.33 -20.27
N PRO A 305 18.66 47.92 -19.25
CA PRO A 305 18.66 46.79 -18.27
C PRO A 305 18.84 47.23 -16.77
N ALA A 306 18.83 46.29 -15.79
CA ALA A 306 19.73 46.33 -14.60
C ALA A 306 19.70 45.07 -13.68
N VAL A 307 20.87 44.43 -13.52
CA VAL A 307 21.38 43.66 -12.35
C VAL A 307 20.57 42.46 -11.80
N GLU A 308 21.04 41.26 -12.12
CA GLU A 308 20.75 40.02 -11.39
C GLU A 308 21.59 39.92 -10.09
N HIS A 309 21.01 39.36 -9.03
CA HIS A 309 21.75 38.90 -7.85
C HIS A 309 21.54 37.39 -7.66
N LEU A 310 22.52 36.59 -8.08
CA LEU A 310 22.60 35.15 -7.79
C LEU A 310 23.24 34.92 -6.42
N ALA A 311 22.61 34.11 -5.57
CA ALA A 311 23.16 33.71 -4.28
C ALA A 311 24.09 32.48 -4.40
N GLU A 312 25.10 32.43 -3.53
CA GLU A 312 26.29 31.60 -3.68
C GLU A 312 26.10 30.12 -3.28
N VAL A 313 26.54 29.19 -4.13
CA VAL A 313 26.48 27.74 -3.88
C VAL A 313 27.77 27.25 -3.22
N VAL A 314 27.68 26.82 -1.96
CA VAL A 314 28.82 26.32 -1.16
C VAL A 314 29.33 24.97 -1.69
N GLN A 315 30.51 24.97 -2.32
CA GLN A 315 31.19 23.74 -2.77
C GLN A 315 32.01 23.07 -1.65
N LEU A 316 31.48 21.99 -1.09
CA LEU A 316 32.17 21.13 -0.11
C LEU A 316 33.08 20.07 -0.77
N PHE A 317 34.15 20.50 -1.45
CA PHE A 317 35.25 19.62 -1.89
C PHE A 317 36.64 20.21 -1.55
N GLY A 318 36.99 20.15 -0.27
CA GLY A 318 38.30 20.56 0.23
C GLY A 318 39.43 19.63 -0.19
N LYS A 319 40.16 20.00 -1.26
CA LYS A 319 41.46 19.39 -1.59
C LYS A 319 42.49 19.75 -0.52
N LYS A 320 43.10 18.75 0.12
CA LYS A 320 44.37 18.91 0.85
C LYS A 320 45.36 17.83 0.40
N HIS A 321 46.46 18.26 -0.21
CA HIS A 321 47.60 17.40 -0.47
C HIS A 321 48.19 16.92 0.85
N ARG A 322 48.58 15.63 0.90
CA ARG A 322 49.63 15.15 1.79
C ARG A 322 50.54 14.21 1.01
N GLU A 323 51.82 14.52 1.11
CA GLU A 323 52.92 13.92 0.37
C GLU A 323 53.66 12.96 1.31
N ALA A 324 53.78 11.68 0.94
CA ALA A 324 54.54 10.69 1.70
C ALA A 324 54.96 9.49 0.83
N THR A 325 56.22 9.54 0.39
CA THR A 325 57.18 8.43 0.32
C THR A 325 56.75 7.08 -0.30
N ILE A 326 57.30 6.82 -1.50
CA ILE A 326 57.35 5.50 -2.13
C ILE A 326 58.60 4.74 -1.66
N THR A 327 58.45 3.49 -1.21
CA THR A 327 59.51 2.46 -1.20
C THR A 327 58.93 1.08 -1.57
N PRO A 328 59.73 0.12 -2.09
CA PRO A 328 59.21 -0.81 -3.11
C PRO A 328 58.96 -2.27 -2.65
N VAL A 329 58.09 -2.93 -3.42
CA VAL A 329 58.06 -4.35 -3.83
C VAL A 329 58.67 -5.41 -2.88
N VAL A 330 57.81 -6.29 -2.36
CA VAL A 330 58.13 -7.73 -2.22
C VAL A 330 56.95 -8.56 -2.71
N VAL A 331 57.21 -9.44 -3.68
CA VAL A 331 56.27 -10.47 -4.18
C VAL A 331 56.63 -11.81 -3.51
N PRO A 332 55.64 -12.60 -3.04
CA PRO A 332 55.83 -14.03 -2.87
C PRO A 332 54.91 -14.83 -3.81
N VAL A 333 55.52 -15.26 -4.91
CA VAL A 333 55.47 -16.62 -5.49
C VAL A 333 54.21 -17.46 -5.25
N VAL A 334 53.45 -17.68 -6.33
CA VAL A 334 52.61 -18.87 -6.55
C VAL A 334 53.48 -20.00 -7.10
N VAL A 335 53.27 -21.25 -6.68
CA VAL A 335 53.48 -22.55 -7.40
C VAL A 335 53.18 -23.71 -6.40
N PRO A 336 52.70 -24.90 -6.86
CA PRO A 336 51.46 -25.49 -6.35
C PRO A 336 51.69 -26.82 -5.58
N VAL A 337 50.73 -27.78 -5.66
CA VAL A 337 50.69 -29.21 -5.21
C VAL A 337 49.51 -29.46 -4.25
N VAL A 338 48.65 -30.50 -4.36
CA VAL A 338 48.35 -31.50 -5.41
C VAL A 338 46.91 -32.01 -5.18
N VAL A 339 46.18 -32.37 -6.24
CA VAL A 339 44.92 -33.14 -6.17
C VAL A 339 45.24 -34.64 -6.25
N PRO A 340 44.57 -35.50 -5.46
CA PRO A 340 44.07 -36.75 -6.04
C PRO A 340 42.56 -36.93 -5.89
N GLU A 341 42.04 -37.82 -6.73
CA GLU A 341 40.64 -37.95 -7.14
C GLU A 341 40.13 -39.39 -6.87
N ALA A 342 38.79 -39.56 -6.81
CA ALA A 342 38.01 -40.79 -7.05
C ALA A 342 38.23 -42.08 -6.20
N ALA A 343 37.14 -42.51 -5.51
CA ALA A 343 36.30 -43.73 -5.73
C ALA A 343 36.97 -45.14 -5.90
N PRO A 344 36.26 -46.32 -5.90
CA PRO A 344 34.79 -46.54 -5.96
C PRO A 344 34.16 -47.75 -5.16
N ILE A 345 32.81 -47.76 -5.10
CA ILE A 345 31.82 -48.87 -5.28
C ILE A 345 32.13 -50.34 -4.81
N ALA A 346 31.21 -50.98 -4.05
CA ALA A 346 30.73 -52.38 -4.29
C ALA A 346 29.60 -52.96 -3.36
N LYS A 347 28.53 -53.50 -4.01
CA LYS A 347 27.71 -54.73 -3.70
C LYS A 347 26.85 -54.82 -2.42
N VAL A 348 25.50 -54.93 -2.44
CA VAL A 348 24.53 -55.87 -3.11
C VAL A 348 24.37 -57.26 -2.44
N GLU A 349 23.16 -57.49 -1.91
CA GLU A 349 22.37 -58.73 -1.65
C GLU A 349 22.77 -59.87 -0.67
N ALA A 350 22.01 -59.94 0.45
CA ALA A 350 21.03 -60.99 0.87
C ALA A 350 21.47 -62.47 1.08
N PRO A 351 20.87 -63.20 2.06
CA PRO A 351 19.50 -63.73 1.90
C PRO A 351 18.58 -63.67 3.16
N LYS A 352 17.37 -64.21 3.00
CA LYS A 352 16.14 -64.05 3.82
C LYS A 352 15.89 -65.22 4.81
N ILE A 353 14.89 -65.08 5.70
CA ILE A 353 13.59 -65.84 5.80
C ILE A 353 13.10 -65.95 7.27
N ALA A 354 11.77 -65.84 7.43
CA ALA A 354 10.88 -66.30 8.52
C ALA A 354 10.30 -65.21 9.47
N GLU A 355 8.98 -65.16 9.78
CA GLU A 355 7.77 -65.71 9.11
C GLU A 355 6.49 -65.06 9.71
N VAL A 356 5.32 -65.30 9.09
CA VAL A 356 3.93 -65.12 9.61
C VAL A 356 3.33 -63.70 9.80
N LYS A 357 2.45 -63.34 8.86
CA LYS A 357 1.03 -62.97 9.12
C LYS A 357 0.16 -64.15 8.62
N PRO A 358 -1.15 -64.30 8.95
CA PRO A 358 -2.01 -63.47 9.79
C PRO A 358 -2.82 -64.25 10.86
N GLN A 359 -3.56 -63.56 11.73
CA GLN A 359 -4.76 -64.14 12.36
C GLN A 359 -5.79 -63.07 12.78
N THR A 360 -7.03 -63.51 12.93
CA THR A 360 -8.26 -62.71 12.89
C THR A 360 -8.92 -62.48 14.26
N SER A 361 -9.84 -61.51 14.25
CA SER A 361 -10.82 -61.13 15.27
C SER A 361 -11.29 -62.20 16.28
N LYS A 362 -11.39 -61.77 17.55
CA LYS A 362 -12.48 -62.12 18.50
C LYS A 362 -12.60 -61.07 19.61
N THR A 363 -13.83 -60.67 19.91
CA THR A 363 -14.21 -59.70 20.95
C THR A 363 -14.05 -60.27 22.36
N PRO A 364 -13.90 -59.42 23.40
CA PRO A 364 -14.84 -59.56 24.51
C PRO A 364 -15.29 -58.24 25.20
N ALA A 365 -16.48 -58.33 25.81
CA ALA A 365 -17.00 -57.56 26.95
C ALA A 365 -17.02 -56.02 26.91
N LYS A 366 -18.24 -55.47 26.79
CA LYS A 366 -18.56 -54.08 27.15
C LYS A 366 -18.34 -53.88 28.66
N LYS A 367 -17.56 -52.88 29.07
CA LYS A 367 -17.67 -52.30 30.41
C LYS A 367 -18.84 -51.32 30.41
N SER A 368 -19.75 -51.41 31.38
CA SER A 368 -20.93 -50.55 31.43
C SER A 368 -20.58 -49.14 31.89
N VAL A 369 -21.43 -48.19 31.51
CA VAL A 369 -21.29 -46.76 31.80
C VAL A 369 -21.30 -46.48 33.33
N ASP A 370 -21.95 -47.34 34.12
CA ASP A 370 -22.01 -47.21 35.57
C ASP A 370 -20.65 -47.42 36.27
N ASP A 371 -19.75 -48.26 35.73
CA ASP A 371 -18.39 -48.42 36.28
C ASP A 371 -17.55 -47.15 36.08
N LEU A 372 -17.76 -46.42 34.98
CA LEU A 372 -17.12 -45.13 34.73
C LEU A 372 -17.61 -44.06 35.71
N PHE A 373 -18.92 -44.00 35.98
CA PHE A 373 -19.47 -43.09 36.98
C PHE A 373 -19.10 -43.48 38.41
N ALA A 374 -18.96 -44.77 38.72
CA ALA A 374 -18.43 -45.24 40.00
C ALA A 374 -16.94 -44.90 40.20
N SER A 375 -16.16 -44.81 39.12
CA SER A 375 -14.76 -44.38 39.15
C SER A 375 -14.64 -42.86 39.34
N LEU A 376 -15.44 -42.07 38.62
CA LEU A 376 -15.48 -40.59 38.73
C LEU A 376 -15.96 -40.10 40.11
N ARG A 377 -16.79 -40.87 40.81
CA ARG A 377 -17.22 -40.56 42.19
C ARG A 377 -16.21 -40.95 43.27
N LYS A 378 -15.17 -41.72 42.94
CA LYS A 378 -14.09 -42.09 43.87
C LYS A 378 -12.90 -41.13 43.82
N THR A 379 -12.69 -40.45 42.69
CA THR A 379 -11.69 -39.39 42.55
C THR A 379 -12.20 -38.08 43.15
N SER A 380 -12.10 -37.94 44.46
CA SER A 380 -12.36 -36.65 45.13
C SER A 380 -11.33 -35.61 44.69
N THR A 381 -11.77 -34.36 44.52
CA THR A 381 -10.90 -33.19 44.26
C THR A 381 -9.81 -33.00 45.32
N ALA A 382 -10.00 -33.57 46.51
CA ALA A 382 -9.02 -33.55 47.61
C ALA A 382 -7.79 -34.48 47.39
N GLU A 383 -7.85 -35.51 46.54
CA GLU A 383 -6.68 -36.35 46.24
C GLU A 383 -5.81 -35.77 45.12
N ILE A 384 -6.42 -35.16 44.11
CA ILE A 384 -5.69 -34.49 43.00
C ILE A 384 -4.85 -33.33 43.56
N ALA A 385 -5.34 -32.64 44.59
CA ALA A 385 -4.59 -31.60 45.32
C ALA A 385 -3.42 -32.13 46.17
N ARG A 386 -3.30 -33.45 46.39
CA ARG A 386 -2.27 -34.07 47.25
C ARG A 386 -1.21 -34.86 46.48
N THR A 387 -1.48 -35.28 45.25
CA THR A 387 -0.51 -35.99 44.39
C THR A 387 0.22 -35.08 43.40
N ALA A 388 -0.11 -33.79 43.35
CA ALA A 388 0.66 -32.78 42.65
C ALA A 388 1.99 -32.47 43.39
N THR A 389 3.02 -33.29 43.16
CA THR A 389 4.39 -32.95 43.55
C THR A 389 4.79 -31.63 42.87
N PRO A 390 5.14 -30.57 43.61
CA PRO A 390 5.54 -29.32 42.98
C PRO A 390 6.87 -29.53 42.27
N LYS A 391 6.86 -29.43 40.93
CA LYS A 391 8.09 -29.10 40.19
C LYS A 391 8.60 -27.80 40.80
N ALA A 392 9.84 -27.81 41.29
CA ALA A 392 10.42 -26.68 42.00
C ALA A 392 10.33 -25.42 41.14
N VAL A 393 9.41 -24.53 41.50
CA VAL A 393 9.37 -23.17 40.95
C VAL A 393 10.58 -22.46 41.53
N VAL A 394 11.65 -22.40 40.75
CA VAL A 394 12.71 -21.42 40.97
C VAL A 394 12.01 -20.07 41.05
N PRO A 395 12.15 -19.32 42.16
CA PRO A 395 11.44 -18.06 42.29
C PRO A 395 11.93 -17.14 41.17
N LYS A 396 11.05 -16.84 40.20
CA LYS A 396 11.33 -15.84 39.17
C LYS A 396 11.73 -14.56 39.92
N ALA A 397 12.96 -14.10 39.69
CA ALA A 397 13.35 -12.75 40.06
C ALA A 397 12.30 -11.78 39.48
N LYS A 398 11.93 -10.73 40.23
CA LYS A 398 11.01 -9.71 39.73
C LYS A 398 11.49 -9.25 38.36
N ALA A 399 10.65 -9.42 37.34
CA ALA A 399 10.96 -8.98 35.99
C ALA A 399 11.31 -7.50 36.03
N VAL A 400 12.56 -7.16 35.73
CA VAL A 400 13.00 -5.77 35.58
C VAL A 400 12.47 -5.31 34.23
N ILE A 401 11.27 -4.72 34.24
CA ILE A 401 10.72 -4.03 33.08
C ILE A 401 11.50 -2.72 32.95
N PRO A 402 12.28 -2.49 31.88
CA PRO A 402 13.00 -1.24 31.70
C PRO A 402 12.01 -0.08 31.59
N LYS A 403 12.35 1.06 32.19
CA LYS A 403 11.50 2.24 32.12
C LYS A 403 11.56 2.81 30.70
N VAL A 404 10.47 2.65 29.95
CA VAL A 404 10.41 2.99 28.53
C VAL A 404 10.47 4.50 28.31
N ASP A 405 11.41 4.96 27.48
CA ASP A 405 11.38 6.30 26.91
C ASP A 405 10.44 6.29 25.69
N GLY A 406 9.39 7.12 25.72
CA GLY A 406 8.42 7.22 24.62
C GLY A 406 9.02 7.71 23.30
N SER A 407 10.20 8.34 23.32
CA SER A 407 10.90 8.84 22.13
C SER A 407 11.16 7.76 21.06
N VAL A 408 11.35 6.50 21.47
CA VAL A 408 11.66 5.39 20.56
C VAL A 408 10.50 5.05 19.62
N PHE A 409 9.25 5.22 20.08
CA PHE A 409 8.06 4.98 19.27
C PHE A 409 7.83 6.12 18.28
N VAL A 410 8.06 7.37 18.71
CA VAL A 410 7.99 8.56 17.83
C VAL A 410 9.03 8.42 16.72
N HIS A 411 10.27 8.08 17.05
CA HIS A 411 11.33 7.89 16.05
C HIS A 411 11.01 6.76 15.04
N ARG A 412 10.43 5.65 15.49
CA ARG A 412 9.92 4.61 14.57
C ARG A 412 8.89 5.19 13.61
N ASP A 413 7.90 5.90 14.13
CA ASP A 413 6.77 6.38 13.33
C ASP A 413 7.20 7.48 12.34
N GLU A 414 8.14 8.35 12.70
CA GLU A 414 8.82 9.28 11.78
C GLU A 414 9.53 8.56 10.62
N VAL A 415 10.27 7.47 10.93
CA VAL A 415 10.98 6.67 9.93
C VAL A 415 10.01 5.89 9.04
N LEU A 416 8.89 5.41 9.58
CA LEU A 416 7.92 4.60 8.85
C LEU A 416 6.92 5.42 8.02
N ALA A 417 6.55 6.63 8.44
CA ALA A 417 5.55 7.45 7.74
C ALA A 417 5.79 7.60 6.21
N PRO A 418 6.97 8.04 5.71
CA PRO A 418 7.21 8.14 4.26
C PRO A 418 7.26 6.77 3.56
N ILE A 419 7.64 5.70 4.28
CA ILE A 419 7.70 4.35 3.74
C ILE A 419 6.28 3.78 3.58
N ILE A 420 5.40 3.98 4.57
CA ILE A 420 3.99 3.56 4.54
C ILE A 420 3.25 4.19 3.35
N VAL A 421 3.46 5.47 3.06
CA VAL A 421 2.88 6.14 1.88
C VAL A 421 3.34 5.47 0.58
N THR A 422 4.64 5.17 0.46
CA THR A 422 5.23 4.55 -0.74
C THR A 422 4.75 3.11 -0.92
N LEU A 423 4.77 2.31 0.15
CA LEU A 423 4.21 0.95 0.20
C LEU A 423 2.74 0.92 -0.20
N THR A 424 1.93 1.84 0.34
CA THR A 424 0.51 1.96 0.04
C THR A 424 0.29 2.24 -1.45
N SER A 425 1.06 3.15 -2.04
CA SER A 425 0.98 3.44 -3.48
C SER A 425 1.36 2.22 -4.34
N LYS A 426 2.45 1.52 -3.99
CA LYS A 426 2.91 0.33 -4.73
C LYS A 426 1.93 -0.84 -4.63
N ILE A 427 1.34 -1.09 -3.46
CA ILE A 427 0.35 -2.17 -3.27
C ILE A 427 -0.99 -1.83 -3.94
N LYS A 428 -1.48 -0.58 -3.85
CA LYS A 428 -2.68 -0.15 -4.61
C LYS A 428 -2.47 -0.28 -6.12
N ARG A 429 -1.24 -0.07 -6.62
CA ARG A 429 -0.87 -0.31 -8.04
C ARG A 429 -0.86 -1.81 -8.37
N ALA A 430 -0.17 -2.65 -7.60
CA ALA A 430 -0.15 -4.10 -7.83
C ALA A 430 -1.56 -4.71 -7.85
N LEU A 431 -2.44 -4.29 -6.93
CA LEU A 431 -3.86 -4.67 -6.92
C LEU A 431 -4.60 -4.20 -8.18
N ALA A 432 -4.33 -2.98 -8.68
CA ALA A 432 -4.95 -2.48 -9.91
C ALA A 432 -4.45 -3.21 -11.16
N ASP A 433 -3.15 -3.53 -11.24
CA ASP A 433 -2.55 -4.28 -12.34
C ASP A 433 -3.10 -5.72 -12.38
N GLU A 434 -3.28 -6.36 -11.22
CA GLU A 434 -3.91 -7.67 -11.08
C GLU A 434 -5.40 -7.65 -11.46
N GLU A 435 -6.17 -6.66 -10.98
CA GLU A 435 -7.56 -6.45 -11.37
C GLU A 435 -7.69 -6.29 -12.90
N ASN A 436 -6.84 -5.46 -13.51
CA ASN A 436 -6.81 -5.23 -14.95
C ASN A 436 -6.45 -6.51 -15.73
N ALA A 437 -5.47 -7.29 -15.25
CA ALA A 437 -5.10 -8.57 -15.86
C ALA A 437 -6.26 -9.58 -15.82
N MET A 438 -6.95 -9.71 -14.69
CA MET A 438 -8.12 -10.58 -14.55
C MET A 438 -9.31 -10.11 -15.40
N LEU A 439 -9.61 -8.81 -15.42
CA LEU A 439 -10.69 -8.26 -16.26
C LEU A 439 -10.40 -8.47 -17.75
N THR A 440 -9.15 -8.28 -18.18
CA THR A 440 -8.71 -8.57 -19.56
C THR A 440 -8.86 -10.05 -19.90
N TYR A 441 -8.47 -10.94 -18.97
CA TYR A 441 -8.63 -12.38 -19.13
C TYR A 441 -10.11 -12.80 -19.25
N LEU A 442 -11.01 -12.21 -18.45
CA LEU A 442 -12.45 -12.45 -18.52
C LEU A 442 -13.09 -11.95 -19.82
N GLN A 443 -12.60 -10.85 -20.39
CA GLN A 443 -13.06 -10.37 -21.70
C GLN A 443 -12.64 -11.30 -22.84
N GLY A 444 -11.50 -11.98 -22.72
CA GLY A 444 -10.93 -12.81 -23.78
C GLY A 444 -11.53 -14.21 -23.95
N LYS A 445 -12.39 -14.70 -23.03
CA LYS A 445 -12.88 -16.09 -23.03
C LYS A 445 -14.40 -16.22 -23.02
N LYS A 446 -14.91 -17.20 -23.78
CA LYS A 446 -16.35 -17.44 -24.04
C LYS A 446 -16.99 -18.52 -23.15
N ALA A 447 -16.27 -19.08 -22.18
CA ALA A 447 -16.73 -20.23 -21.39
C ALA A 447 -16.34 -20.08 -19.92
N ALA A 448 -17.05 -20.79 -19.04
CA ALA A 448 -16.93 -20.73 -17.58
C ALA A 448 -15.48 -20.79 -17.08
N VAL A 449 -15.19 -19.94 -16.11
CA VAL A 449 -13.81 -19.60 -15.73
C VAL A 449 -13.48 -20.16 -14.36
N ALA A 450 -12.63 -21.20 -14.34
CA ALA A 450 -12.07 -21.74 -13.10
C ALA A 450 -11.00 -20.79 -12.51
N LEU A 451 -11.03 -20.61 -11.18
CA LEU A 451 -10.15 -19.72 -10.42
C LEU A 451 -8.65 -19.92 -10.72
N GLU A 452 -8.21 -21.18 -10.86
CA GLU A 452 -6.82 -21.57 -11.20
C GLU A 452 -6.33 -21.07 -12.56
N LYS A 453 -7.23 -20.57 -13.41
CA LYS A 453 -6.87 -19.97 -14.71
C LYS A 453 -6.95 -18.44 -14.70
N VAL A 454 -7.39 -17.83 -13.60
CA VAL A 454 -7.52 -16.38 -13.44
C VAL A 454 -6.37 -15.81 -12.63
N LEU A 455 -6.06 -16.45 -11.51
CA LEU A 455 -4.96 -16.05 -10.63
C LEU A 455 -3.69 -16.88 -10.90
N PRO A 456 -2.50 -16.34 -10.62
CA PRO A 456 -1.26 -17.13 -10.63
C PRO A 456 -1.30 -18.29 -9.60
N GLU A 457 -0.28 -19.14 -9.58
CA GLU A 457 -0.05 -20.09 -8.49
C GLU A 457 0.12 -19.36 -7.14
N PRO A 458 -0.30 -19.91 -5.98
CA PRO A 458 -0.19 -19.23 -4.68
C PRO A 458 1.19 -18.63 -4.39
N ALA A 459 2.26 -19.40 -4.56
CA ALA A 459 3.63 -18.94 -4.33
C ALA A 459 4.02 -17.77 -5.27
N SER A 460 3.71 -17.88 -6.56
CA SER A 460 4.01 -16.83 -7.56
C SER A 460 3.20 -15.55 -7.33
N HIS A 461 1.98 -15.67 -6.83
CA HIS A 461 1.14 -14.52 -6.48
C HIS A 461 1.75 -13.78 -5.28
N VAL A 462 2.09 -14.47 -4.19
CA VAL A 462 2.80 -13.87 -3.03
C VAL A 462 4.10 -13.22 -3.47
N GLN A 463 4.88 -13.90 -4.32
CA GLN A 463 6.16 -13.41 -4.83
C GLN A 463 6.01 -12.07 -5.59
N GLY A 464 4.97 -11.91 -6.41
CA GLY A 464 4.71 -10.65 -7.13
C GLY A 464 4.51 -9.45 -6.20
N TYR A 465 3.78 -9.62 -5.09
CA TYR A 465 3.64 -8.57 -4.07
C TYR A 465 4.95 -8.34 -3.30
N VAL A 466 5.66 -9.40 -2.92
CA VAL A 466 6.97 -9.30 -2.24
C VAL A 466 7.97 -8.51 -3.09
N GLU A 467 8.07 -8.81 -4.39
CA GLU A 467 8.97 -8.12 -5.31
C GLU A 467 8.60 -6.64 -5.49
N ALA A 468 7.30 -6.32 -5.61
CA ALA A 468 6.83 -4.95 -5.75
C ALA A 468 7.27 -4.04 -4.59
N ILE A 469 7.30 -4.55 -3.34
CA ILE A 469 7.64 -3.76 -2.14
C ILE A 469 9.01 -4.05 -1.53
N ALA A 470 9.85 -4.86 -2.18
CA ALA A 470 11.09 -5.36 -1.60
C ALA A 470 12.03 -4.25 -1.10
N GLU A 471 12.17 -3.16 -1.85
CA GLU A 471 13.04 -2.03 -1.52
C GLU A 471 12.57 -1.23 -0.29
N ASP A 472 11.26 -1.06 -0.15
CA ASP A 472 10.63 -0.29 0.92
C ASP A 472 10.59 -1.10 2.22
N VAL A 473 10.29 -2.40 2.14
CA VAL A 473 10.41 -3.35 3.24
C VAL A 473 11.86 -3.41 3.75
N MET A 474 12.84 -3.47 2.86
CA MET A 474 14.26 -3.39 3.25
C MET A 474 14.61 -2.03 3.85
N SER A 475 14.00 -0.94 3.40
CA SER A 475 14.21 0.39 3.97
C SER A 475 13.65 0.51 5.39
N ALA A 476 12.46 -0.05 5.65
CA ALA A 476 11.89 -0.15 6.99
C ALA A 476 12.74 -1.00 7.93
N ALA A 477 13.19 -2.18 7.47
CA ALA A 477 14.09 -3.06 8.24
C ALA A 477 15.44 -2.38 8.55
N MET A 478 16.03 -1.68 7.58
CA MET A 478 17.24 -0.88 7.81
C MET A 478 17.00 0.31 8.74
N GLY A 479 15.76 0.80 8.86
CA GLY A 479 15.35 1.78 9.87
C GLY A 479 15.43 1.20 11.29
N GLY A 480 14.79 0.04 11.51
CA GLY A 480 14.85 -0.65 12.81
C GLY A 480 16.26 -1.10 13.20
N ALA A 481 17.07 -1.55 12.25
CA ALA A 481 18.45 -1.93 12.53
C ALA A 481 19.32 -0.76 13.01
N LYS A 482 19.05 0.46 12.52
CA LYS A 482 19.74 1.69 12.96
C LYS A 482 19.29 2.17 14.34
N SER A 483 18.05 1.92 14.74
CA SER A 483 17.56 2.39 16.05
C SER A 483 18.22 1.64 17.21
N LEU A 484 18.66 0.39 17.00
CA LEU A 484 19.36 -0.42 17.99
C LEU A 484 20.88 -0.52 17.77
N SER A 485 21.42 -0.03 16.65
CA SER A 485 22.86 -0.11 16.36
C SER A 485 23.39 1.12 15.62
N SER A 486 24.41 1.74 16.20
CA SER A 486 25.19 2.85 15.62
C SER A 486 26.18 2.41 14.53
N SER A 487 26.18 1.14 14.14
CA SER A 487 27.09 0.58 13.13
C SER A 487 26.92 1.23 11.76
N LEU A 488 27.99 1.21 10.95
CA LEU A 488 27.94 1.73 9.58
C LEU A 488 26.91 0.98 8.73
N LYS A 489 26.25 1.69 7.80
CA LYS A 489 25.24 1.15 6.88
C LYS A 489 25.71 -0.09 6.11
N ALA A 490 27.01 -0.23 5.87
CA ALA A 490 27.62 -1.39 5.23
C ALA A 490 27.58 -2.66 6.12
N ASP A 491 27.84 -2.51 7.42
CA ASP A 491 27.84 -3.64 8.38
C ASP A 491 26.42 -4.03 8.78
N LEU A 492 25.52 -3.04 8.93
CA LEU A 492 24.08 -3.29 9.09
C LEU A 492 23.52 -4.14 7.95
N ARG A 493 23.94 -3.89 6.69
CA ARG A 493 23.55 -4.69 5.52
C ARG A 493 24.13 -6.11 5.50
N ARG A 494 25.17 -6.41 6.29
CA ARG A 494 25.71 -7.76 6.45
C ARG A 494 24.88 -8.58 7.44
N LYS A 495 24.39 -7.95 8.53
CA LYS A 495 23.48 -8.57 9.50
C LYS A 495 22.05 -8.70 8.94
N VAL A 496 21.50 -7.61 8.41
CA VAL A 496 20.14 -7.56 7.85
C VAL A 496 20.15 -7.97 6.37
N THR A 497 20.23 -9.28 6.13
CA THR A 497 20.18 -9.84 4.78
C THR A 497 18.76 -9.80 4.22
N SER A 498 18.62 -9.56 2.90
CA SER A 498 17.31 -9.53 2.23
C SER A 498 16.53 -10.84 2.43
N SER A 499 17.19 -11.99 2.30
CA SER A 499 16.58 -13.31 2.53
C SER A 499 15.95 -13.44 3.93
N ALA A 500 16.66 -13.02 5.00
CA ALA A 500 16.18 -13.15 6.38
C ALA A 500 15.02 -12.20 6.74
N VAL A 501 14.82 -11.13 5.95
CA VAL A 501 13.66 -10.23 6.05
C VAL A 501 12.50 -10.76 5.19
N MET A 502 12.77 -11.08 3.92
CA MET A 502 11.74 -11.53 2.97
C MET A 502 11.14 -12.89 3.32
N GLN A 503 11.87 -13.78 3.99
CA GLN A 503 11.30 -15.06 4.47
C GLN A 503 10.14 -14.83 5.47
N VAL A 504 10.30 -13.87 6.39
CA VAL A 504 9.23 -13.52 7.36
C VAL A 504 8.13 -12.73 6.65
N MET A 505 8.51 -11.80 5.78
CA MET A 505 7.56 -10.93 5.10
C MET A 505 6.69 -11.66 4.08
N SER A 506 7.24 -12.61 3.32
CA SER A 506 6.50 -13.43 2.35
C SER A 506 5.36 -14.19 3.01
N LYS A 507 5.61 -14.82 4.17
CA LYS A 507 4.56 -15.49 4.95
C LYS A 507 3.49 -14.50 5.42
N ASN A 508 3.89 -13.33 5.95
CA ASN A 508 2.94 -12.33 6.42
C ASN A 508 2.07 -11.75 5.29
N ILE A 509 2.64 -11.51 4.11
CA ILE A 509 1.90 -11.07 2.91
C ILE A 509 0.94 -12.16 2.43
N ASP A 510 1.31 -13.44 2.50
CA ASP A 510 0.38 -14.53 2.20
C ASP A 510 -0.81 -14.53 3.18
N ASP A 511 -0.52 -14.60 4.48
CA ASP A 511 -1.53 -14.69 5.54
C ASP A 511 -2.49 -13.47 5.60
N VAL A 512 -1.98 -12.26 5.34
CA VAL A 512 -2.73 -10.99 5.55
C VAL A 512 -3.31 -10.40 4.27
N LEU A 513 -2.64 -10.52 3.12
CA LEU A 513 -3.07 -9.93 1.85
C LEU A 513 -3.57 -10.98 0.86
N VAL A 514 -2.69 -11.90 0.44
CA VAL A 514 -2.93 -12.73 -0.74
C VAL A 514 -3.96 -13.84 -0.48
N ARG A 515 -3.87 -14.53 0.66
CA ARG A 515 -4.77 -15.62 1.01
C ARG A 515 -6.21 -15.14 1.26
N PRO A 516 -6.46 -14.05 2.04
CA PRO A 516 -7.83 -13.54 2.21
C PRO A 516 -8.41 -12.93 0.92
N LEU A 517 -7.57 -12.35 0.05
CA LEU A 517 -7.99 -11.86 -1.27
C LEU A 517 -8.41 -13.03 -2.18
N ARG A 518 -7.58 -14.08 -2.27
CA ARG A 518 -7.89 -15.33 -3.00
C ARG A 518 -9.19 -15.96 -2.55
N ASP A 519 -9.37 -16.17 -1.25
CA ASP A 519 -10.58 -16.76 -0.67
C ASP A 519 -11.83 -15.93 -1.04
N ARG A 520 -11.69 -14.62 -1.19
CA ARG A 520 -12.81 -13.74 -1.56
C ARG A 520 -13.11 -13.76 -3.05
N ILE A 521 -12.08 -13.77 -3.90
CA ILE A 521 -12.25 -13.95 -5.35
C ILE A 521 -12.84 -15.33 -5.66
N GLN A 522 -12.46 -16.36 -4.91
CA GLN A 522 -13.06 -17.68 -5.01
C GLN A 522 -14.58 -17.62 -4.75
N ARG A 523 -15.01 -16.98 -3.65
CA ARG A 523 -16.45 -16.78 -3.38
C ARG A 523 -17.16 -16.01 -4.50
N CYS A 524 -16.48 -15.07 -5.16
CA CYS A 524 -17.05 -14.36 -6.32
C CYS A 524 -17.19 -15.27 -7.57
N VAL A 525 -16.30 -16.25 -7.76
CA VAL A 525 -16.41 -17.28 -8.81
C VAL A 525 -17.57 -18.25 -8.50
N GLU A 526 -17.73 -18.61 -7.23
CA GLU A 526 -18.82 -19.49 -6.77
C GLU A 526 -20.17 -18.77 -6.86
N GLN A 527 -20.24 -17.48 -6.51
CA GLN A 527 -21.46 -16.66 -6.54
C GLN A 527 -21.93 -16.28 -7.95
N SER A 528 -21.04 -16.24 -8.94
CA SER A 528 -21.44 -15.82 -10.30
C SER A 528 -22.10 -16.93 -11.13
N ASP A 529 -22.11 -18.19 -10.65
CA ASP A 529 -22.61 -19.37 -11.38
C ASP A 529 -22.09 -19.50 -12.83
N GLY A 530 -20.90 -18.94 -13.10
CA GLY A 530 -20.27 -18.91 -14.41
C GLY A 530 -20.67 -17.74 -15.31
N ASP A 531 -21.52 -16.81 -14.85
CA ASP A 531 -21.74 -15.53 -15.53
C ASP A 531 -20.49 -14.64 -15.44
N ARG A 532 -20.00 -14.25 -16.62
CA ARG A 532 -18.85 -13.38 -16.82
C ARG A 532 -19.13 -11.94 -16.37
N GLU A 533 -20.34 -11.45 -16.54
CA GLU A 533 -20.68 -10.04 -16.26
C GLU A 533 -20.85 -9.82 -14.76
N GLU A 534 -21.59 -10.69 -14.07
CA GLU A 534 -21.65 -10.66 -12.61
C GLU A 534 -20.29 -10.97 -11.97
N MET A 535 -19.51 -11.94 -12.47
CA MET A 535 -18.12 -12.17 -12.01
C MET A 535 -17.24 -10.91 -12.15
N SER A 536 -17.35 -10.21 -13.28
CA SER A 536 -16.59 -8.98 -13.55
C SER A 536 -17.01 -7.83 -12.61
N LYS A 537 -18.30 -7.74 -12.26
CA LYS A 537 -18.85 -6.78 -11.29
C LYS A 537 -18.41 -7.09 -9.85
N LEU A 538 -18.50 -8.36 -9.44
CA LEU A 538 -18.07 -8.82 -8.11
C LEU A 538 -16.56 -8.61 -7.90
N ILE A 539 -15.72 -8.93 -8.89
CA ILE A 539 -14.27 -8.69 -8.82
C ILE A 539 -13.95 -7.21 -8.63
N ARG A 540 -14.54 -6.30 -9.43
CA ARG A 540 -14.33 -4.85 -9.23
C ARG A 540 -14.73 -4.39 -7.83
N SER A 541 -15.83 -4.93 -7.29
CA SER A 541 -16.27 -4.64 -5.92
C SER A 541 -15.22 -5.05 -4.89
N VAL A 542 -14.65 -6.26 -5.00
CA VAL A 542 -13.58 -6.74 -4.12
C VAL A 542 -12.33 -5.86 -4.22
N TYR A 543 -11.81 -5.58 -5.43
CA TYR A 543 -10.58 -4.79 -5.55
C TYR A 543 -10.79 -3.33 -5.14
N ARG A 544 -11.99 -2.77 -5.32
CA ARG A 544 -12.36 -1.45 -4.77
C ARG A 544 -12.33 -1.46 -3.24
N GLU A 545 -12.98 -2.42 -2.59
CA GLU A 545 -12.95 -2.55 -1.12
C GLU A 545 -11.51 -2.66 -0.59
N TRP A 546 -10.69 -3.53 -1.19
CA TRP A 546 -9.31 -3.70 -0.77
C TRP A 546 -8.50 -2.39 -0.93
N LYS A 547 -8.54 -1.77 -2.11
CA LYS A 547 -7.82 -0.51 -2.40
C LYS A 547 -8.27 0.68 -1.55
N MET A 548 -9.54 0.72 -1.12
CA MET A 548 -10.10 1.85 -0.36
C MET A 548 -10.05 1.65 1.16
N GLN A 549 -10.29 0.43 1.66
CA GLN A 549 -10.53 0.21 3.11
C GLN A 549 -9.49 -0.67 3.79
N ARG A 550 -8.90 -1.67 3.10
CA ARG A 550 -8.07 -2.69 3.76
C ARG A 550 -6.57 -2.47 3.65
N VAL A 551 -6.09 -1.94 2.52
CA VAL A 551 -4.65 -1.82 2.24
C VAL A 551 -3.92 -1.02 3.32
N GLU A 552 -4.43 0.14 3.71
CA GLU A 552 -3.72 1.06 4.62
C GLU A 552 -3.47 0.47 6.03
N GLN A 553 -4.44 -0.29 6.56
CA GLN A 553 -4.27 -1.03 7.81
C GLN A 553 -3.14 -2.08 7.68
N HIS A 554 -3.19 -2.90 6.63
CA HIS A 554 -2.21 -3.96 6.42
C HIS A 554 -0.80 -3.43 6.10
N ILE A 555 -0.68 -2.29 5.42
CA ILE A 555 0.63 -1.68 5.12
C ILE A 555 1.32 -1.16 6.39
N GLY A 556 0.56 -0.54 7.31
CA GLY A 556 1.13 -0.12 8.60
C GLY A 556 1.72 -1.29 9.38
N ASP A 557 1.04 -2.44 9.35
CA ASP A 557 1.47 -3.67 10.03
C ASP A 557 2.69 -4.30 9.35
N ILE A 558 2.71 -4.39 8.01
CA ILE A 558 3.87 -4.82 7.20
C ILE A 558 5.10 -3.95 7.49
N ALA A 559 4.94 -2.62 7.55
CA ALA A 559 6.02 -1.69 7.81
C ALA A 559 6.60 -1.85 9.24
N ARG A 560 5.74 -2.03 10.25
CA ARG A 560 6.14 -2.28 11.65
C ARG A 560 6.79 -3.64 11.84
N LEU A 561 6.30 -4.67 11.16
CA LEU A 561 6.91 -6.01 11.15
C LEU A 561 8.30 -5.97 10.50
N ALA A 562 8.45 -5.29 9.37
CA ALA A 562 9.75 -5.10 8.70
C ALA A 562 10.76 -4.39 9.62
N TYR A 563 10.34 -3.27 10.24
CA TYR A 563 11.15 -2.52 11.20
C TYR A 563 11.59 -3.38 12.38
N SER A 564 10.64 -4.07 13.02
CA SER A 564 10.90 -4.94 14.18
C SER A 564 11.80 -6.12 13.82
N ARG A 565 11.63 -6.70 12.62
CA ARG A 565 12.52 -7.74 12.09
C ARG A 565 13.94 -7.24 11.88
N GLY A 566 14.10 -6.04 11.32
CA GLY A 566 15.41 -5.42 11.10
C GLY A 566 16.13 -5.04 12.40
N ALA A 567 15.38 -4.53 13.38
CA ALA A 567 15.85 -4.28 14.74
C ALA A 567 16.33 -5.59 15.40
N TYR A 568 15.51 -6.65 15.36
CA TYR A 568 15.83 -7.97 15.89
C TYR A 568 17.09 -8.58 15.25
N LEU A 569 17.25 -8.48 13.92
CA LEU A 569 18.40 -9.05 13.19
C LEU A 569 19.74 -8.36 13.45
N VAL A 570 19.76 -7.17 14.06
CA VAL A 570 21.02 -6.46 14.34
C VAL A 570 21.67 -6.88 15.66
N LEU A 571 20.88 -7.45 16.57
CA LEU A 571 21.29 -7.85 17.91
C LEU A 571 22.22 -9.07 17.89
N ASP A 572 23.18 -9.10 18.80
CA ASP A 572 24.18 -10.16 18.88
C ASP A 572 23.67 -11.34 19.72
N GLN A 573 24.16 -12.55 19.42
CA GLN A 573 23.73 -13.76 20.13
C GLN A 573 24.10 -13.67 21.62
N GLY A 574 23.15 -13.96 22.49
CA GLY A 574 23.28 -13.83 23.95
C GLY A 574 22.75 -12.52 24.53
N THR A 575 22.40 -11.52 23.70
CA THR A 575 21.67 -10.33 24.18
C THR A 575 20.31 -10.73 24.77
N SER A 576 19.94 -10.14 25.90
CA SER A 576 18.57 -10.23 26.44
C SER A 576 17.72 -9.09 25.91
N VAL A 577 16.47 -9.37 25.58
CA VAL A 577 15.50 -8.44 25.00
C VAL A 577 14.23 -8.37 25.84
N CYS A 578 13.56 -7.22 25.84
CA CYS A 578 12.19 -7.10 26.34
C CYS A 578 11.25 -6.57 25.25
N TRP A 579 9.97 -6.91 25.41
CA TRP A 579 8.87 -6.36 24.63
C TRP A 579 8.41 -5.05 25.26
N MET A 580 8.35 -3.98 24.47
CA MET A 580 7.89 -2.66 24.89
C MET A 580 6.51 -2.40 24.30
N VAL A 581 5.51 -2.21 25.15
CA VAL A 581 4.17 -1.76 24.76
C VAL A 581 4.22 -0.27 24.44
N ASP A 582 3.67 0.12 23.29
CA ASP A 582 3.50 1.52 22.90
C ASP A 582 2.27 2.08 23.62
N PRO A 583 2.39 3.13 24.46
CA PRO A 583 1.24 3.72 25.16
C PRO A 583 0.15 4.27 24.24
N ASN A 584 0.48 4.54 22.97
CA ASN A 584 -0.46 4.98 21.94
C ASN A 584 -0.91 3.81 21.02
N GLY A 585 -0.57 2.57 21.38
CA GLY A 585 -1.06 1.37 20.73
C GLY A 585 -2.48 1.00 21.17
N PRO A 586 -3.20 0.18 20.37
CA PRO A 586 -4.42 -0.45 20.86
C PRO A 586 -4.08 -1.36 22.06
N PRO A 587 -4.93 -1.41 23.11
CA PRO A 587 -4.69 -2.27 24.27
C PRO A 587 -4.75 -3.75 23.84
N CYS A 588 -3.83 -4.56 24.36
CA CYS A 588 -3.71 -5.96 23.97
C CYS A 588 -3.05 -6.81 25.05
N ALA A 589 -3.75 -7.86 25.50
CA ALA A 589 -3.25 -8.83 26.46
C ALA A 589 -1.95 -9.50 25.99
N ASP A 590 -1.83 -9.88 24.72
CA ASP A 590 -0.61 -10.51 24.19
C ASP A 590 0.62 -9.59 24.28
N ALA A 591 0.43 -8.28 24.08
CA ALA A 591 1.50 -7.30 24.20
C ALA A 591 1.90 -7.06 25.66
N GLU A 592 0.93 -7.06 26.57
CA GLU A 592 1.15 -6.96 28.02
C GLU A 592 1.86 -8.20 28.57
N ASP A 593 1.40 -9.41 28.24
CA ASP A 593 2.02 -10.67 28.64
C ASP A 593 3.47 -10.80 28.13
N ASN A 594 3.74 -10.36 26.89
CA ASN A 594 5.09 -10.32 26.35
C ASN A 594 5.98 -9.30 27.10
N SER A 595 5.43 -8.20 27.58
CA SER A 595 6.15 -7.18 28.37
C SER A 595 6.42 -7.66 29.80
N LEU A 596 5.43 -8.33 30.43
CA LEU A 596 5.54 -8.93 31.76
C LEU A 596 6.56 -10.07 31.83
N ALA A 597 6.96 -10.65 30.70
CA ALA A 597 8.07 -11.59 30.61
C ALA A 597 9.41 -10.97 31.07
N GLY A 598 9.60 -9.65 30.85
CA GLY A 598 10.84 -8.95 31.14
C GLY A 598 11.97 -9.37 30.21
N ALA A 599 13.06 -9.88 30.80
CA ALA A 599 14.24 -10.33 30.07
C ALA A 599 14.03 -11.71 29.42
N THR A 600 13.88 -11.70 28.10
CA THR A 600 13.82 -12.89 27.23
C THR A 600 15.14 -13.00 26.45
N ALA A 601 15.71 -14.20 26.34
CA ALA A 601 16.95 -14.38 25.56
C ALA A 601 16.67 -14.22 24.06
N LEU A 602 17.54 -13.52 23.31
CA LEU A 602 17.42 -13.41 21.86
C LEU A 602 17.42 -14.80 21.21
N GLY A 603 16.38 -15.09 20.41
CA GLY A 603 16.15 -16.40 19.82
C GLY A 603 15.18 -17.32 20.59
N ALA A 604 14.76 -16.95 21.79
CA ALA A 604 13.64 -17.57 22.48
C ALA A 604 12.33 -16.82 22.16
N ASP A 605 11.22 -17.54 22.13
CA ASP A 605 9.90 -16.93 21.96
C ASP A 605 9.43 -16.28 23.26
N PHE A 606 8.74 -15.14 23.14
CA PHE A 606 7.97 -14.52 24.22
C PHE A 606 6.76 -15.43 24.58
N PRO A 607 6.09 -15.23 25.73
CA PRO A 607 5.00 -16.11 26.22
C PRO A 607 3.89 -16.43 25.20
N THR A 608 3.61 -15.51 24.28
CA THR A 608 2.60 -15.66 23.22
C THR A 608 3.09 -16.41 21.96
N GLY A 609 4.34 -16.90 21.95
CA GLY A 609 4.95 -17.60 20.81
C GLY A 609 5.57 -16.69 19.73
N HIS A 610 5.64 -15.38 19.97
CA HIS A 610 6.26 -14.42 19.06
C HIS A 610 7.74 -14.21 19.40
N SER A 611 8.60 -14.05 18.39
CA SER A 611 10.03 -13.70 18.58
C SER A 611 10.28 -12.18 18.56
N HIS A 612 9.41 -11.42 17.89
CA HIS A 612 9.39 -9.96 17.86
C HIS A 612 8.00 -9.45 17.42
N PRO A 613 7.67 -8.16 17.63
CA PRO A 613 6.46 -7.54 17.09
C PRO A 613 6.37 -7.67 15.56
N ILE A 614 5.17 -7.67 14.97
CA ILE A 614 3.84 -7.50 15.59
C ILE A 614 3.29 -8.81 16.20
N ALA A 615 2.48 -8.71 17.26
CA ALA A 615 1.73 -9.85 17.82
C ALA A 615 0.33 -10.02 17.19
N HIS A 616 -0.25 -8.93 16.69
CA HIS A 616 -1.59 -8.88 16.09
C HIS A 616 -1.67 -7.71 15.09
N SER A 617 -2.74 -7.63 14.29
CA SER A 617 -2.96 -6.47 13.42
C SER A 617 -3.17 -5.19 14.25
N GLY A 618 -2.59 -4.08 13.81
CA GLY A 618 -2.57 -2.80 14.53
C GLY A 618 -1.56 -2.72 15.69
N CYS A 619 -0.79 -3.78 15.96
CA CYS A 619 0.19 -3.77 17.04
C CYS A 619 1.29 -2.73 16.78
N ARG A 620 1.50 -1.83 17.76
CA ARG A 620 2.56 -0.79 17.73
C ARG A 620 3.71 -1.10 18.70
N CYS A 621 3.90 -2.34 19.13
CA CYS A 621 4.99 -2.65 20.07
C CYS A 621 6.38 -2.59 19.41
N LEU A 622 7.42 -2.55 20.24
CA LEU A 622 8.83 -2.68 19.84
C LEU A 622 9.56 -3.70 20.71
N VAL A 623 10.74 -4.11 20.27
CA VAL A 623 11.69 -4.87 21.10
C VAL A 623 12.96 -4.03 21.29
N THR A 624 13.45 -3.96 22.51
CA THR A 624 14.74 -3.33 22.86
C THR A 624 15.64 -4.34 23.55
N PRO A 625 16.98 -4.27 23.38
CA PRO A 625 17.90 -4.95 24.25
C PRO A 625 17.80 -4.38 25.67
N ILE A 626 17.93 -5.25 26.65
CA ILE A 626 18.20 -4.89 28.04
C ILE A 626 19.72 -4.86 28.17
N GLY A 627 20.28 -3.71 28.56
CA GLY A 627 21.70 -3.61 28.91
C GLY A 627 22.02 -4.37 30.19
N GLU A 628 23.28 -4.77 30.34
CA GLU A 628 23.83 -5.26 31.63
C GLU A 628 23.84 -4.17 32.72
#